data_AF-A0AAW8L9R2-F1
#
_entry.id   AF-A0AAW8L9R2-F1
#
_cell.length_a   1.000
_cell.length_b   1.000
_cell.length_c   1.000
_cell.angle_alpha   90.00
_cell.angle_beta   90.00
_cell.angle_gamma   90.00
#
_symmetry.space_group_name_H-M   'P 1'
#
loop_
_entity.id
_entity.type
_entity.pdbx_description
1 polymer ?
#
loop_
_entity_poly.entity_id
_entity_poly.type
_entity_poly.pdbx_seq_one_letter_code
_entity_poly.pdbx_strand_id
1 'polypeptide(L)'
;MSSSTTNALSRQPLVQVLRNITDPRDRRGARHSLFTVLSLAVTGVLAGCCNLTAIWEHATDLTGADLEALGLEKGQTLPSESTIRRVLQDLDHATGAVLTQQRVADKSNQRSRP
;
A
#
# COMPACT_ATOMS: atom_id res chain seq x y z
N MET A 1 -15.00 26.07 -17.70
CA MET A 1 -14.55 25.42 -16.44
C MET A 1 -14.87 23.94 -16.56
N SER A 2 -13.90 23.12 -16.94
CA SER A 2 -14.10 21.68 -17.12
C SER A 2 -14.13 21.02 -15.74
N SER A 3 -15.27 20.47 -15.36
CA SER A 3 -15.41 19.63 -14.17
C SER A 3 -14.40 18.50 -14.25
N SER A 4 -13.43 18.49 -13.34
CA SER A 4 -12.47 17.40 -13.21
C SER A 4 -13.26 16.11 -13.03
N THR A 5 -13.13 15.18 -13.98
CA THR A 5 -13.68 13.82 -13.88
C THR A 5 -13.15 13.21 -12.59
N THR A 6 -13.93 13.28 -11.51
CA THR A 6 -13.54 12.69 -10.24
C THR A 6 -13.52 11.19 -10.49
N ASN A 7 -12.31 10.65 -10.59
CA ASN A 7 -12.05 9.28 -11.01
C ASN A 7 -12.89 8.32 -10.15
N ALA A 8 -13.45 7.24 -10.70
CA ALA A 8 -14.40 6.36 -10.00
C ALA A 8 -13.88 5.84 -8.64
N LEU A 9 -12.56 5.79 -8.47
CA LEU A 9 -11.83 5.52 -7.22
C LEU A 9 -12.17 6.49 -6.08
N SER A 10 -12.54 7.75 -6.35
CA SER A 10 -12.78 8.76 -5.31
C SER A 10 -14.03 8.50 -4.47
N ARG A 11 -14.94 7.64 -4.96
CA ARG A 11 -16.18 7.25 -4.25
C ARG A 11 -16.08 5.86 -3.64
N GLN A 12 -14.94 5.18 -3.80
CA GLN A 12 -14.74 3.85 -3.24
C GLN A 12 -14.27 3.96 -1.79
N PRO A 13 -14.77 3.09 -0.89
CA PRO A 13 -14.24 3.03 0.46
C PRO A 13 -12.77 2.62 0.42
N LEU A 14 -11.92 3.35 1.16
CA LEU A 14 -10.46 3.17 1.16
C LEU A 14 -10.04 1.73 1.46
N VAL A 15 -10.77 1.05 2.35
CA VAL A 15 -10.58 -0.36 2.68
C VAL A 15 -10.68 -1.26 1.45
N GLN A 16 -11.63 -1.00 0.56
CA GLN A 16 -11.83 -1.79 -0.65
C GLN A 16 -10.73 -1.52 -1.68
N VAL A 17 -10.26 -0.27 -1.77
CA VAL A 17 -9.11 0.07 -2.62
C VAL A 17 -7.86 -0.67 -2.14
N LEU A 18 -7.57 -0.63 -0.84
CA LEU A 18 -6.40 -1.32 -0.27
C LEU A 18 -6.44 -2.84 -0.42
N ARG A 19 -7.63 -3.46 -0.31
CA ARG A 19 -7.80 -4.91 -0.53
C ARG A 19 -7.61 -5.34 -1.97
N ASN A 20 -7.89 -4.46 -2.93
CA ASN A 20 -7.74 -4.76 -4.35
C ASN A 20 -6.29 -4.62 -4.85
N ILE A 21 -5.37 -4.11 -4.02
CA ILE A 21 -3.96 -4.02 -4.37
C ILE A 21 -3.38 -5.44 -4.39
N THR A 22 -2.85 -5.83 -5.55
CA THR A 22 -2.16 -7.12 -5.71
C THR A 22 -0.89 -7.09 -4.88
N ASP A 23 -0.71 -8.08 -4.00
CA ASP A 23 0.48 -8.19 -3.16
C ASP A 23 1.69 -8.66 -3.99
N PRO A 24 2.73 -7.83 -4.18
CA PRO A 24 3.90 -8.20 -4.96
C PRO A 24 4.85 -9.13 -4.19
N ARG A 25 4.62 -9.34 -2.88
CA ARG A 25 5.49 -10.15 -2.03
C ARG A 25 5.33 -11.64 -2.31
N ASP A 26 6.43 -12.37 -2.11
CA ASP A 26 6.41 -13.83 -2.26
C ASP A 26 5.47 -14.47 -1.22
N ARG A 27 4.61 -15.39 -1.69
CA ARG A 27 3.56 -16.06 -0.91
C ARG A 27 4.11 -16.84 0.29
N ARG A 28 5.40 -17.18 0.26
CA ARG A 28 6.10 -17.92 1.31
C ARG A 28 6.55 -17.06 2.51
N GLY A 29 6.43 -15.72 2.45
CA GLY A 29 6.96 -14.81 3.46
C GLY A 29 5.96 -13.94 4.22
N ALA A 30 4.65 -14.06 3.95
CA ALA A 30 3.65 -13.14 4.48
C ALA A 30 3.17 -13.53 5.89
N ARG A 31 3.93 -13.15 6.94
CA ARG A 31 3.45 -13.20 8.33
C ARG A 31 2.38 -12.15 8.62
N HIS A 32 2.41 -11.02 7.89
CA HIS A 32 1.48 -9.90 8.02
C HIS A 32 0.79 -9.63 6.68
N SER A 33 -0.53 -9.46 6.71
CA SER A 33 -1.28 -9.15 5.50
C SER A 33 -0.85 -7.78 4.95
N LEU A 34 -0.83 -7.64 3.61
CA LEU A 34 -0.47 -6.36 2.98
C LEU A 34 -1.43 -5.25 3.42
N PHE A 35 -2.70 -5.61 3.55
CA PHE A 35 -3.75 -4.74 4.05
C PHE A 35 -3.42 -4.17 5.43
N THR A 36 -2.91 -5.00 6.36
CA THR A 36 -2.53 -4.56 7.72
C THR A 36 -1.39 -3.54 7.66
N VAL A 37 -0.35 -3.83 6.87
CA VAL A 37 0.82 -2.95 6.75
C VAL A 37 0.46 -1.62 6.08
N LEU A 38 -0.36 -1.66 5.02
CA LEU A 38 -0.84 -0.46 4.34
C LEU A 38 -1.78 0.36 5.21
N SER A 39 -2.69 -0.28 5.94
CA SER A 39 -3.61 0.42 6.85
C SER A 39 -2.82 1.12 7.96
N LEU A 40 -1.79 0.48 8.50
CA LEU A 40 -0.91 1.08 9.49
C LEU A 40 -0.14 2.29 8.93
N ALA A 41 0.40 2.17 7.72
CA ALA A 41 1.07 3.28 7.05
C ALA A 41 0.12 4.45 6.80
N VAL A 42 -1.10 4.18 6.33
CA VAL A 42 -2.13 5.21 6.12
C VAL A 42 -2.52 5.89 7.43
N THR A 43 -2.74 5.13 8.51
CA THR A 43 -3.04 5.69 9.83
C THR A 43 -1.92 6.59 10.32
N GLY A 44 -0.66 6.17 10.19
CA GLY A 44 0.48 7.01 10.56
C GLY A 44 0.59 8.30 9.72
N VAL A 45 0.35 8.23 8.41
CA VAL A 45 0.32 9.43 7.55
C VAL A 45 -0.81 10.37 7.95
N LEU A 46 -2.00 9.85 8.25
CA LEU A 46 -3.13 10.64 8.74
C LEU A 46 -2.86 11.28 10.12
N ALA A 47 -2.08 10.61 10.97
CA ALA A 47 -1.59 11.14 12.24
C ALA A 47 -0.49 12.20 12.08
N GLY A 48 0.00 12.46 10.85
CA GLY A 48 1.03 13.45 10.55
C GLY A 48 2.46 12.92 10.68
N CYS A 49 2.67 11.61 10.74
CA CYS A 49 3.99 11.01 10.82
C CYS A 49 4.74 11.16 9.48
N CYS A 50 5.91 11.82 9.51
CA CYS A 50 6.71 12.11 8.32
C CYS A 50 7.75 11.04 7.97
N ASN A 51 7.95 10.03 8.83
CA ASN A 51 8.97 9.00 8.62
C ASN A 51 8.49 7.62 9.11
N LEU A 52 9.15 6.55 8.63
CA LEU A 52 8.78 5.16 8.91
C LEU A 52 8.90 4.81 10.40
N THR A 53 9.89 5.36 11.08
CA THR A 53 10.08 5.16 12.52
C THR A 53 8.94 5.80 13.32
N ALA A 54 8.51 7.01 12.96
CA ALA A 54 7.38 7.70 13.56
C ALA A 54 6.04 6.99 13.29
N ILE A 55 5.88 6.40 12.09
CA ILE A 55 4.73 5.54 11.80
C ILE A 55 4.75 4.29 12.70
N TRP A 56 5.93 3.69 12.91
CA TRP A 56 6.07 2.51 13.77
C TRP A 56 5.89 2.85 15.26
N GLU A 57 6.42 3.97 15.73
CA GLU A 57 6.19 4.47 17.09
C GLU A 57 4.70 4.75 17.33
N HIS A 58 4.05 5.43 16.39
CA HIS A 58 2.60 5.62 16.44
C HIS A 58 1.86 4.28 16.46
N ALA A 59 2.31 3.29 15.70
CA ALA A 59 1.75 1.95 15.69
C ALA A 59 1.89 1.22 17.05
N THR A 60 2.97 1.46 17.78
CA THR A 60 3.17 0.90 19.12
C THR A 60 2.27 1.57 20.18
N ASP A 61 1.84 2.81 19.94
CA ASP A 61 0.93 3.55 20.81
C ASP A 61 -0.55 3.17 20.59
N LEU A 62 -0.87 2.44 19.52
CA LEU A 62 -2.25 2.02 19.21
C LEU A 62 -2.76 0.96 20.19
N THR A 63 -4.05 1.04 20.52
CA THR A 63 -4.67 0.02 21.36
C THR A 63 -4.89 -1.27 20.57
N GLY A 64 -5.04 -2.40 21.28
CA GLY A 64 -5.32 -3.69 20.64
C GLY A 64 -6.60 -3.68 19.77
N ALA A 65 -7.60 -2.85 20.12
CA ALA A 65 -8.81 -2.70 19.34
C ALA A 65 -8.56 -1.93 18.02
N ASP A 66 -7.71 -0.90 18.05
CA ASP A 66 -7.31 -0.16 16.85
C ASP A 66 -6.50 -1.06 15.92
N LEU A 67 -5.57 -1.85 16.47
CA LEU A 67 -4.79 -2.83 15.72
C LEU A 67 -5.67 -3.91 15.07
N GLU A 68 -6.70 -4.39 15.78
CA GLU A 68 -7.68 -5.34 15.24
C GLU A 68 -8.50 -4.72 14.10
N ALA A 69 -8.90 -3.45 14.22
CA ALA A 69 -9.58 -2.71 13.16
C ALA A 69 -8.70 -2.51 11.92
N LEU A 70 -7.38 -2.40 12.09
CA LEU A 70 -6.39 -2.37 11.02
C LEU A 70 -6.09 -3.76 10.44
N GLY A 71 -6.70 -4.82 10.97
CA GLY A 71 -6.54 -6.19 10.50
C GLY A 71 -5.32 -6.91 11.07
N LEU A 72 -4.80 -6.49 12.22
CA LEU A 72 -3.84 -7.26 13.01
C LEU A 72 -4.63 -8.23 13.91
N GLU A 73 -4.54 -9.53 13.67
CA GLU A 73 -5.25 -10.52 14.47
C GLU A 73 -4.71 -10.57 15.91
N LYS A 74 -5.58 -10.88 16.88
CA LYS A 74 -5.19 -11.03 18.29
C LYS A 74 -4.10 -12.09 18.43
N GLY A 75 -2.96 -11.69 19.00
CA GLY A 75 -1.80 -12.55 19.20
C GLY A 75 -0.77 -12.53 18.06
N GLN A 76 -1.03 -11.81 16.96
CA GLN A 76 0.02 -11.50 15.99
C GLN A 76 0.93 -10.40 16.51
N THR A 77 2.23 -10.55 16.27
CA THR A 77 3.22 -9.53 16.64
C THR A 77 3.06 -8.31 15.73
N LEU A 78 3.27 -7.11 16.26
CA LEU A 78 3.29 -5.89 15.44
C LEU A 78 4.36 -6.01 14.34
N PRO A 79 4.08 -5.62 13.09
CA PRO A 79 5.11 -5.55 12.05
C PRO A 79 6.23 -4.61 12.50
N SER A 80 7.48 -5.06 12.36
CA SER A 80 8.65 -4.22 12.62
C SER A 80 8.72 -3.07 11.59
N GLU A 81 9.41 -1.99 11.95
CA GLU A 81 9.73 -0.90 11.02
C GLU A 81 10.36 -1.45 9.71
N SER A 82 11.28 -2.42 9.84
CA SER A 82 11.92 -3.08 8.70
C SER A 82 10.93 -3.85 7.81
N THR A 83 9.85 -4.39 8.38
CA THR A 83 8.76 -5.04 7.62
C THR A 83 7.96 -4.01 6.85
N ILE A 84 7.58 -2.89 7.50
CA ILE A 84 6.84 -1.79 6.86
C ILE A 84 7.65 -1.23 5.69
N ARG A 85 8.95 -0.97 5.91
CA ARG A 85 9.88 -0.47 4.89
C ARG A 85 9.96 -1.39 3.67
N ARG A 86 10.20 -2.70 3.89
CA ARG A 86 10.33 -3.68 2.80
C ARG A 86 9.07 -3.76 1.96
N VAL A 87 7.91 -3.80 2.60
CA VAL A 87 6.61 -3.88 1.91
C VAL A 87 6.39 -2.67 1.00
N LEU A 88 6.69 -1.46 1.49
CA LEU A 88 6.56 -0.24 0.68
C LEU A 88 7.57 -0.22 -0.47
N GLN A 89 8.81 -0.65 -0.25
CA GLN A 89 9.82 -0.76 -1.30
C GLN A 89 9.43 -1.78 -2.37
N ASP A 90 8.86 -2.93 -1.99
CA ASP A 90 8.39 -3.96 -2.93
C ASP A 90 7.24 -3.43 -3.79
N LEU A 91 6.34 -2.63 -3.22
CA LEU A 91 5.27 -1.94 -3.95
C LEU A 91 5.80 -0.88 -4.91
N ASP A 92 6.77 -0.07 -4.49
CA ASP A 92 7.41 0.93 -5.35
C ASP A 92 8.11 0.24 -6.53
N HIS A 93 8.79 -0.88 -6.26
CA HIS A 93 9.49 -1.64 -7.28
C HIS A 93 8.52 -2.30 -8.27
N ALA A 94 7.42 -2.88 -7.78
CA ALA A 94 6.36 -3.42 -8.62
C ALA A 94 5.70 -2.33 -9.48
N THR A 95 5.44 -1.15 -8.90
CA THR A 95 4.86 -0.01 -9.63
C THR A 95 5.81 0.48 -10.72
N GLY A 96 7.10 0.61 -10.41
CA GLY A 96 8.13 0.94 -11.38
C GLY A 96 8.23 -0.09 -12.51
N ALA A 97 8.12 -1.39 -12.19
CA ALA A 97 8.07 -2.45 -13.19
C ALA A 97 6.85 -2.31 -14.11
N VAL A 98 5.65 -2.06 -13.58
CA VAL A 98 4.44 -1.85 -14.40
C VAL A 98 4.59 -0.63 -15.32
N LEU A 99 5.10 0.49 -14.80
CA LEU A 99 5.28 1.72 -15.60
C LEU A 99 6.31 1.55 -16.72
N THR A 100 7.37 0.78 -16.47
CA THR A 100 8.37 0.46 -17.51
C THR A 100 7.77 -0.46 -18.58
N GLN A 101 6.98 -1.47 -18.21
CA GLN A 101 6.25 -2.33 -19.15
C GLN A 101 5.24 -1.55 -19.99
N GLN A 102 4.47 -0.65 -19.37
CA GLN A 102 3.52 0.21 -20.08
C GLN A 102 4.23 1.10 -21.11
N ARG A 103 5.40 1.66 -20.76
CA ARG A 103 6.21 2.47 -21.69
C ARG A 103 6.72 1.65 -22.87
N VAL A 104 7.14 0.40 -22.64
CA VAL A 104 7.56 -0.52 -23.71
C VAL A 104 6.38 -0.88 -24.63
N ALA A 105 5.20 -1.15 -24.05
CA ALA A 105 3.99 -1.44 -24.80
C ALA A 105 3.56 -0.24 -25.68
N ASP A 106 3.60 0.98 -25.14
CA ASP A 106 3.24 2.20 -25.88
C ASP A 106 4.18 2.43 -27.09
N LYS A 107 5.49 2.22 -26.90
CA LYS A 107 6.50 2.32 -27.97
C LYS A 107 6.32 1.28 -29.07
N SER A 108 5.88 0.07 -28.69
CA SER A 108 5.55 -1.02 -29.63
C SER A 108 4.31 -0.69 -30.48
N ASN A 109 3.32 -0.05 -29.87
CA ASN A 109 2.08 0.34 -30.52
C ASN A 109 2.27 1.51 -31.51
N GLN A 110 3.24 2.40 -31.25
CA GLN A 110 3.62 3.48 -32.17
C GLN A 110 4.41 3.00 -33.39
N ARG A 111 5.18 1.90 -33.28
CA ARG A 111 5.92 1.31 -34.41
C ARG A 111 5.04 0.49 -35.37
N SER A 112 3.82 0.15 -34.97
CA SER A 112 2.91 -0.75 -35.72
C SER A 112 1.78 0.00 -36.45
N ARG A 113 1.75 1.34 -36.38
CA ARG A 113 0.80 2.15 -37.14
C ARG A 113 1.41 2.52 -38.51
N PRO A 114 0.72 2.23 -39.64
CA PRO A 114 1.20 2.59 -40.98
C PRO A 114 1.19 4.09 -41.23
#